data_AF-A0A0U2W587-F1
#
_entry.id   AF-A0A0U2W587-F1
#
_cell.length_a   1.000
_cell.length_b   1.000
_cell.length_c   1.000
_cell.angle_alpha   90.00
_cell.angle_beta   90.00
_cell.angle_gamma   90.00
#
_symmetry.space_group_name_H-M   'P 1'
#
loop_
_entity.id
_entity.type
_entity.pdbx_description
1 polymer ?
#
loop_
_entity_poly.entity_id
_entity_poly.type
_entity_poly.pdbx_seq_one_letter_code
_entity_poly.pdbx_strand_id
1 'polypeptide(L)'
;IIGYYELTKPTYMVRDPQMIKKIAVKDFDNFTDRTPVFGDVVPADSLFFNSLFSLRGQKWRDMRSTLSPAFTGSRMRHMSDLVGKCAASMMDYFHSEVKTGRR
;
A
#
# COMPACT_ATOMS: atom_id res chain seq x y z
N ILE A 1 20.71 -2.78 -13.63
CA ILE A 1 20.03 -3.89 -12.94
C ILE A 1 21.11 -4.82 -12.41
N ILE A 2 20.95 -5.37 -11.21
CA ILE A 2 21.86 -6.40 -10.68
C ILE A 2 21.07 -7.66 -10.32
N GLY A 3 21.66 -8.83 -10.48
CA GLY A 3 21.10 -10.07 -9.96
C GLY A 3 21.39 -10.21 -8.47
N TYR A 4 20.42 -10.73 -7.72
CA TYR A 4 20.59 -11.13 -6.32
C TYR A 4 19.73 -12.36 -6.03
N TYR A 5 19.94 -13.00 -4.89
CA TYR A 5 19.07 -14.08 -4.44
C TYR A 5 18.17 -13.58 -3.30
N GLU A 6 16.86 -13.70 -3.49
CA GLU A 6 15.89 -13.58 -2.43
C GLU A 6 15.70 -14.96 -1.78
N LEU A 7 16.38 -15.18 -0.66
CA LEU A 7 16.53 -16.50 -0.05
C LEU A 7 17.12 -17.51 -1.05
N THR A 8 16.30 -18.40 -1.61
CA THR A 8 16.69 -19.40 -2.60
C THR A 8 16.33 -19.00 -4.04
N LYS A 9 15.58 -17.90 -4.23
CA LYS A 9 15.04 -17.50 -5.52
C LYS A 9 15.91 -16.41 -6.18
N PRO A 10 16.52 -16.66 -7.35
CA PRO A 10 17.24 -15.62 -8.09
C PRO A 10 16.25 -14.54 -8.56
N THR A 11 16.59 -13.28 -8.30
CA THR A 11 15.75 -12.10 -8.54
C THR A 11 16.60 -10.93 -9.07
N TYR A 12 15.97 -10.02 -9.81
CA TYR A 12 16.62 -8.82 -10.33
C TYR A 12 16.32 -7.60 -9.45
N MET A 13 17.35 -6.87 -9.01
CA MET A 13 17.23 -5.59 -8.31
C MET A 13 17.44 -4.44 -9.30
N VAL A 14 16.42 -3.60 -9.45
CA VAL A 14 16.48 -2.37 -10.23
C VAL A 14 16.95 -1.22 -9.33
N ARG A 15 18.10 -0.62 -9.64
CA ARG A 15 18.71 0.46 -8.83
C ARG A 15 18.69 1.84 -9.51
N ASP A 16 18.36 1.88 -10.81
CA ASP A 16 18.33 3.11 -11.58
C ASP A 16 16.92 3.74 -11.51
N PRO A 17 16.77 4.99 -11.00
CA PRO A 17 15.50 5.69 -10.93
C PRO A 17 14.79 5.85 -12.28
N GLN A 18 15.54 6.04 -13.38
CA GLN A 18 14.92 6.17 -14.71
C GLN A 18 14.27 4.87 -15.15
N MET A 19 14.94 3.75 -14.89
CA MET A 19 14.42 2.41 -15.12
C MET A 19 13.21 2.11 -14.23
N ILE A 20 13.27 2.48 -12.95
CA ILE A 20 12.15 2.32 -12.01
C ILE A 20 10.93 3.09 -12.51
N LYS A 21 11.12 4.35 -12.93
CA LYS A 21 10.03 5.17 -13.50
C LYS A 21 9.46 4.54 -14.78
N LYS A 22 10.31 3.98 -15.65
CA LYS A 22 9.85 3.29 -16.85
C LYS A 22 8.94 2.11 -16.48
N ILE A 23 9.37 1.24 -15.57
CA ILE A 23 8.63 0.06 -15.12
C ILE A 23 7.34 0.45 -14.37
N ALA A 24 7.43 1.38 -13.42
CA ALA A 24 6.33 1.71 -12.51
C ALA A 24 5.30 2.70 -13.08
N VAL A 25 5.61 3.37 -14.20
CA VAL A 25 4.73 4.38 -14.80
C VAL A 25 4.45 4.11 -16.27
N LYS A 26 5.49 4.01 -17.12
CA LYS A 26 5.29 3.89 -18.58
C LYS A 26 4.80 2.50 -18.97
N ASP A 27 5.48 1.48 -18.46
CA ASP A 27 5.24 0.07 -18.82
C ASP A 27 4.49 -0.67 -17.71
N PHE A 28 3.82 0.06 -16.81
CA PHE A 28 3.21 -0.48 -15.59
C PHE A 28 2.21 -1.61 -15.87
N ASP A 29 1.49 -1.55 -16.99
CA ASP A 29 0.52 -2.57 -17.37
C ASP A 29 1.13 -3.97 -17.57
N ASN A 30 2.44 -4.06 -17.82
CA ASN A 30 3.18 -5.32 -17.92
C ASN A 30 3.66 -5.86 -16.56
N PHE A 31 3.66 -5.03 -15.52
CA PHE A 31 4.24 -5.32 -14.20
C PHE A 31 3.22 -5.13 -13.07
N THR A 32 1.94 -5.45 -13.32
CA THR A 32 0.86 -5.23 -12.35
C THR A 32 0.90 -6.18 -11.15
N ASP A 33 1.44 -7.38 -11.34
CA ASP A 33 1.42 -8.44 -10.35
C ASP A 33 2.63 -8.34 -9.39
N ARG A 34 2.36 -8.38 -8.08
CA ARG A 34 3.39 -8.32 -7.05
C ARG A 34 3.92 -9.70 -6.68
N THR A 35 5.18 -9.73 -6.24
CA THR A 35 5.82 -10.93 -5.67
C THR A 35 4.99 -11.45 -4.48
N PRO A 36 4.62 -12.74 -4.46
CA PRO A 36 3.86 -13.31 -3.35
C PRO A 36 4.72 -13.32 -2.09
N VAL A 37 4.19 -12.76 -1.00
CA VAL A 37 4.87 -12.76 0.31
C VAL A 37 4.79 -14.14 0.98
N PHE A 38 3.74 -14.92 0.71
CA PHE A 38 3.46 -16.20 1.39
C PHE A 38 3.33 -17.39 0.41
N GLY A 39 3.96 -17.30 -0.77
CA GLY A 39 3.79 -18.29 -1.84
C GLY A 39 2.44 -18.17 -2.56
N ASP A 40 2.13 -19.16 -3.42
CA ASP A 40 0.92 -19.15 -4.26
C ASP A 40 -0.31 -19.80 -3.62
N VAL A 41 -0.17 -20.34 -2.40
CA VAL A 41 -1.29 -20.94 -1.67
C VAL A 41 -2.04 -19.84 -0.93
N VAL A 42 -3.18 -19.45 -1.48
CA VAL A 42 -4.07 -18.44 -0.92
C VAL A 42 -5.27 -19.12 -0.26
N PRO A 43 -5.43 -19.04 1.08
CA PRO A 43 -6.67 -19.42 1.73
C PRO A 43 -7.79 -18.49 1.25
N ALA A 44 -8.87 -19.06 0.72
CA ALA A 44 -9.98 -18.30 0.14
C ALA A 44 -10.61 -17.29 1.11
N ASP A 45 -10.62 -17.60 2.41
CA ASP A 45 -11.27 -16.79 3.45
C ASP A 45 -10.35 -15.73 4.08
N SER A 46 -9.12 -15.59 3.60
CA SER A 46 -8.19 -14.65 4.21
C SER A 46 -8.37 -13.23 3.70
N LEU A 47 -8.72 -12.32 4.61
CA LEU A 47 -8.80 -10.87 4.35
C LEU A 47 -7.50 -10.31 3.76
N PHE A 48 -6.34 -10.83 4.18
CA PHE A 48 -5.04 -10.34 3.72
C PHE A 48 -4.77 -10.70 2.25
N PHE A 49 -5.10 -11.92 1.86
CA PHE A 49 -4.91 -12.36 0.48
C PHE A 49 -5.98 -11.84 -0.49
N ASN A 50 -7.15 -11.47 0.05
CA ASN A 50 -8.20 -10.77 -0.72
C ASN A 50 -7.99 -9.26 -0.82
N SER A 51 -6.93 -8.71 -0.22
CA SER A 51 -6.59 -7.29 -0.35
C SER A 51 -6.07 -6.95 -1.75
N LEU A 52 -6.25 -5.69 -2.18
CA LEU A 52 -5.72 -5.18 -3.46
C LEU A 52 -4.19 -5.28 -3.57
N PHE A 53 -3.48 -5.49 -2.46
CA PHE A 53 -2.04 -5.72 -2.48
C PHE A 53 -1.68 -7.08 -3.09
N SER A 54 -2.50 -8.09 -2.81
CA SER A 54 -2.25 -9.51 -3.09
C SER A 54 -2.96 -10.04 -4.34
N LEU A 55 -4.05 -9.40 -4.77
CA LEU A 55 -4.76 -9.75 -6.01
C LEU A 55 -3.85 -9.59 -7.24
N ARG A 56 -4.09 -10.43 -8.26
CA ARG A 56 -3.35 -10.46 -9.53
C ARG A 56 -4.27 -10.40 -10.74
N GLY A 57 -3.71 -10.05 -11.90
CA GLY A 57 -4.38 -10.10 -13.18
C GLY A 57 -5.71 -9.35 -13.21
N GLN A 58 -6.73 -9.94 -13.85
CA GLN A 58 -8.02 -9.28 -14.05
C GLN A 58 -8.74 -8.95 -12.73
N LYS A 59 -8.71 -9.84 -11.74
CA LYS A 59 -9.32 -9.59 -10.42
C LYS A 59 -8.77 -8.32 -9.76
N TRP A 60 -7.46 -8.11 -9.88
CA TRP A 60 -6.82 -6.91 -9.38
C TRP A 60 -7.27 -5.66 -10.16
N ARG A 61 -7.35 -5.75 -11.50
CA ARG A 61 -7.81 -4.64 -12.36
C ARG A 61 -9.24 -4.22 -12.01
N ASP A 62 -10.14 -5.19 -11.86
CA ASP A 62 -11.54 -4.94 -11.53
C ASP A 62 -11.69 -4.29 -10.14
N MET A 63 -11.00 -4.85 -9.15
CA MET A 63 -11.04 -4.32 -7.77
C MET A 63 -10.40 -2.92 -7.70
N ARG A 64 -9.29 -2.68 -8.41
CA ARG A 64 -8.67 -1.36 -8.49
C ARG A 64 -9.61 -0.35 -9.11
N SER A 65 -10.27 -0.70 -10.22
CA SER A 65 -11.24 0.17 -10.90
C SER A 65 -12.40 0.52 -9.96
N THR A 66 -12.88 -0.46 -9.19
CA THR A 66 -13.97 -0.28 -8.22
C THR A 66 -13.57 0.62 -7.05
N LEU A 67 -12.35 0.50 -6.52
CA LEU A 67 -11.90 1.25 -5.34
C LEU A 67 -11.35 2.64 -5.65
N SER A 68 -10.79 2.86 -6.85
CA SER A 68 -10.16 4.15 -7.21
C SER A 68 -11.05 5.38 -7.02
N PRO A 69 -12.37 5.34 -7.33
CA PRO A 69 -13.27 6.48 -7.10
C PRO A 69 -13.44 6.90 -5.64
N ALA A 70 -13.17 6.00 -4.67
CA ALA A 70 -13.23 6.34 -3.25
C ALA A 70 -12.10 7.31 -2.82
N PHE A 71 -11.01 7.36 -3.59
CA PHE A 71 -9.81 8.15 -3.29
C PHE A 71 -9.64 9.35 -4.23
N THR A 72 -10.74 9.91 -4.73
CA THR A 72 -10.70 11.16 -5.50
C THR A 72 -10.16 12.32 -4.66
N GLY A 73 -9.61 13.35 -5.30
CA GLY A 73 -9.07 14.51 -4.60
C GLY A 73 -10.09 15.19 -3.67
N SER A 74 -11.38 15.17 -4.01
CA SER A 74 -12.43 15.70 -3.13
C SER A 74 -12.62 14.83 -1.89
N ARG A 75 -12.70 13.49 -2.04
CA ARG A 75 -12.81 12.56 -0.89
C ARG A 75 -11.57 12.62 0.00
N MET A 76 -10.37 12.69 -0.60
CA MET A 76 -9.12 12.80 0.12
C MET A 76 -9.03 14.09 0.96
N ARG A 77 -9.53 15.23 0.45
CA ARG A 77 -9.61 16.46 1.24
C ARG A 77 -10.49 16.30 2.47
N HIS A 78 -11.67 15.70 2.33
CA HIS A 78 -12.53 15.40 3.48
C HIS A 78 -11.86 14.45 4.49
N MET A 79 -11.15 13.42 4.00
CA MET A 79 -10.39 12.52 4.87
C MET A 79 -9.28 13.25 5.63
N SER A 80 -8.58 14.18 5.00
CA SER A 80 -7.55 15.00 5.63
C SER A 80 -8.08 15.76 6.85
N ASP A 81 -9.28 16.34 6.76
CA ASP A 81 -9.90 17.06 7.87
C ASP A 81 -10.20 16.12 9.06
N LEU A 82 -10.65 14.89 8.78
CA LEU A 82 -10.89 13.87 9.79
C LEU A 82 -9.60 13.43 10.47
N VAL A 83 -8.54 13.20 9.70
CA VAL A 83 -7.21 12.87 10.23
C VAL A 83 -6.71 13.98 11.15
N GLY A 84 -6.88 15.25 10.73
CA GLY A 84 -6.52 16.41 11.55
C GLY A 84 -7.27 16.47 12.88
N LYS A 85 -8.59 16.18 12.87
CA LYS A 85 -9.39 16.12 14.10
C LYS A 85 -8.94 15.02 15.05
N CYS A 86 -8.65 13.83 14.54
CA CYS A 86 -8.12 12.73 15.35
C CYS A 86 -6.76 13.10 15.97
N ALA A 87 -5.87 13.71 15.18
CA ALA A 87 -4.58 14.17 15.66
C ALA A 87 -4.72 15.24 16.76
N ALA A 88 -5.60 16.23 16.57
CA ALA A 88 -5.89 17.25 17.57
C ALA A 88 -6.42 16.63 18.88
N SER A 89 -7.40 15.72 18.78
CA SER A 89 -7.92 15.02 19.96
C SER A 89 -6.85 14.23 20.70
N MET A 90 -5.90 13.63 19.97
CA MET A 90 -4.78 12.91 20.56
C MET A 90 -3.81 13.88 21.28
N MET A 91 -3.55 15.06 20.71
CA MET A 91 -2.72 16.08 21.37
C MET A 91 -3.40 16.63 22.63
N ASP A 92 -4.70 16.91 22.58
CA ASP A 92 -5.46 17.39 23.73
C ASP A 92 -5.41 16.39 24.89
N TYR A 93 -5.55 15.09 24.57
CA TYR A 93 -5.38 14.02 25.54
C TYR A 93 -3.99 14.04 26.17
N PHE A 94 -2.92 14.07 25.38
CA PHE A 94 -1.56 14.15 25.92
C PHE A 94 -1.32 15.41 26.77
N HIS A 95 -1.86 16.56 26.37
CA HIS A 95 -1.78 17.78 27.18
C HIS A 95 -2.51 17.64 28.51
N SER A 96 -3.64 16.92 28.57
CA SER A 96 -4.34 16.65 29.82
C SER A 96 -3.58 15.70 30.75
N GLU A 97 -2.93 14.66 30.21
CA GLU A 97 -2.14 13.72 31.02
C GLU A 97 -0.91 14.41 31.64
N VAL A 98 -0.23 15.26 30.87
CA VAL A 98 0.90 16.07 31.37
C VAL A 98 0.47 17.00 32.50
N LYS A 99 -0.70 17.64 32.39
CA LYS A 99 -1.25 18.52 33.45
C LYS A 99 -1.67 17.74 34.69
N THR A 100 -2.10 16.49 34.53
CA THR A 100 -2.56 15.62 35.62
C THR A 100 -1.38 14.97 36.36
N GLY A 101 -0.15 15.13 35.88
CA GLY A 101 1.06 14.66 36.55
C GLY A 101 1.27 13.14 36.48
N ARG A 102 0.55 12.44 35.60
CA ARG A 102 0.83 11.04 35.28
C ARG A 102 2.01 10.99 34.30
N ARG A 103 3.09 10.35 34.75
CA ARG A 103 4.31 10.11 33.97
C ARG A 103 4.04 9.22 32.78
#